data_AF-A0A7J9HYU1-F1
#
_entry.id   AF-A0A7J9HYU1-F1
#
_cell.length_a   1.000
_cell.length_b   1.000
_cell.length_c   1.000
_cell.angle_alpha   90.00
_cell.angle_beta   90.00
_cell.angle_gamma   90.00
#
_symmetry.space_group_name_H-M   'P 1'
#
loop_
_entity.id
_entity.type
_entity.pdbx_description
1 polymer ?
#
loop_
_entity_poly.entity_id
_entity_poly.type
_entity_poly.pdbx_seq_one_letter_code
_entity_poly.pdbx_strand_id
1 'polypeptide(L)'
;MRRLKRSLINPTAVTRARCFTTAEGHRPTLVHKRSLDILHDPWFNKGTAFSMTERDRLDLRGLLPPNVMSSEQQIERFMVDLKRLEVQARDGPSDPNALAKWRILNRLHDRNETMYYKVLIANIEEYAPIVYTPTVGLVCQNYSGLFRRPRGMYFSAEDRGEMMSMVYNWPADQVDMIVVTDGSRILGLGDLGVQGIGIAIGKLDLYVAAAGINPQR
;
A
#
# COMPACT_ATOMS: atom_id res chain seq x y z
N MET A 1 5.79 -44.11 41.50
CA MET A 1 7.14 -43.60 41.23
C MET A 1 7.64 -44.12 39.88
N ARG A 2 7.56 -43.33 38.80
CA ARG A 2 8.18 -43.64 37.50
C ARG A 2 9.26 -42.59 37.22
N ARG A 3 10.51 -43.05 37.02
CA ARG A 3 11.70 -42.22 36.76
C ARG A 3 11.56 -41.48 35.42
N LEU A 4 11.83 -40.17 35.45
CA LEU A 4 12.02 -39.34 34.26
C LEU A 4 13.23 -39.81 33.44
N LYS A 5 13.04 -40.07 32.15
CA LYS A 5 14.13 -40.07 31.16
C LYS A 5 14.36 -38.62 30.72
N ARG A 6 15.54 -38.06 31.01
CA ARG A 6 16.01 -36.80 30.44
C ARG A 6 16.26 -37.00 28.94
N SER A 7 15.48 -36.36 28.08
CA SER A 7 15.84 -36.19 26.67
C SER A 7 16.87 -35.07 26.55
N LEU A 8 18.01 -35.37 25.95
CA LEU A 8 19.06 -34.41 25.63
C LEU A 8 18.51 -33.41 24.58
N ILE A 9 18.51 -32.13 24.94
CA ILE A 9 18.15 -31.02 24.04
C ILE A 9 19.33 -30.82 23.09
N ASN A 10 19.09 -31.02 21.79
CA ASN A 10 20.07 -30.76 20.74
C ASN A 10 20.28 -29.24 20.60
N PRO A 11 21.51 -28.68 20.72
CA PRO A 11 21.71 -27.23 20.77
C PRO A 11 21.73 -26.53 19.39
N THR A 12 21.39 -27.20 18.30
CA THR A 12 21.56 -26.65 16.93
C THR A 12 20.31 -25.96 16.37
N ALA A 13 19.45 -25.41 17.22
CA ALA A 13 18.33 -24.56 16.80
C ALA A 13 18.63 -23.07 17.06
N VAL A 14 19.81 -22.61 16.64
CA VAL A 14 20.15 -21.19 16.65
C VAL A 14 19.58 -20.55 15.39
N THR A 15 18.39 -19.98 15.56
CA THR A 15 17.98 -18.67 15.02
C THR A 15 18.36 -18.41 13.56
N ARG A 16 17.58 -18.95 12.62
CA ARG A 16 17.47 -18.33 11.29
C ARG A 16 16.85 -16.94 11.50
N ALA A 17 17.68 -15.91 11.51
CA ALA A 17 17.18 -14.54 11.43
C ALA A 17 16.28 -14.46 10.20
N ARG A 18 14.98 -14.24 10.39
CA ARG A 18 14.08 -13.95 9.27
C ARG A 18 14.58 -12.62 8.70
N CYS A 19 15.27 -12.68 7.58
CA CYS A 19 15.53 -11.49 6.79
C CYS A 19 14.15 -11.03 6.30
N PHE A 20 13.63 -9.96 6.89
CA PHE A 20 12.33 -9.38 6.51
C PHE A 20 12.39 -8.65 5.17
N THR A 21 13.55 -8.65 4.49
CA THR A 21 13.59 -8.34 3.07
C THR A 21 12.93 -9.51 2.34
N THR A 22 11.66 -9.32 2.01
CA THR A 22 10.90 -10.17 1.08
C THR A 22 11.42 -9.97 -0.34
N ALA A 23 12.74 -10.10 -0.55
CA ALA A 23 13.44 -9.98 -1.81
C ALA A 23 13.17 -11.17 -2.75
N GLU A 24 11.95 -11.72 -2.70
CA GLU A 24 11.44 -12.69 -3.68
C GLU A 24 11.07 -12.02 -5.03
N GLY A 25 11.62 -10.84 -5.33
CA GLY A 25 11.42 -10.13 -6.60
C GLY A 25 12.00 -10.83 -7.85
N HIS A 26 12.50 -12.06 -7.72
CA HIS A 26 13.12 -12.82 -8.80
C HIS A 26 12.20 -13.90 -9.41
N ARG A 27 11.01 -14.16 -8.83
CA ARG A 27 10.09 -15.14 -9.40
C ARG A 27 9.05 -14.46 -10.30
N PRO A 28 8.89 -14.90 -11.56
CA PRO A 28 7.81 -14.41 -12.39
C PRO A 28 6.47 -14.78 -11.75
N THR A 29 5.62 -13.79 -11.53
CA THR A 29 4.26 -13.99 -11.01
C THR A 29 3.36 -14.47 -12.14
N LEU A 30 2.61 -15.56 -11.90
CA LEU A 30 1.56 -15.99 -12.82
C LEU A 30 0.38 -15.03 -12.72
N VAL A 31 0.08 -14.35 -13.83
CA VAL A 31 -1.04 -13.40 -13.91
C VAL A 31 -2.18 -14.05 -14.69
N HIS A 32 -3.31 -14.24 -14.03
CA HIS A 32 -4.53 -14.77 -14.65
C HIS A 32 -5.47 -13.67 -15.16
N LYS A 33 -5.25 -12.41 -14.74
CA LYS A 33 -6.04 -11.24 -15.14
C LYS A 33 -5.65 -10.75 -16.53
N ARG A 34 -6.64 -10.28 -17.30
CA ARG A 34 -6.47 -9.75 -18.67
C ARG A 34 -7.40 -8.57 -18.90
N SER A 35 -7.22 -7.87 -20.01
CA SER A 35 -8.08 -6.77 -20.46
C SER A 35 -8.31 -5.71 -19.36
N LEU A 36 -9.55 -5.27 -19.13
CA LEU A 36 -9.86 -4.28 -18.10
C LEU A 36 -9.48 -4.74 -16.68
N ASP A 37 -9.52 -6.03 -16.38
CA ASP A 37 -9.24 -6.54 -15.02
C ASP A 37 -7.80 -6.24 -14.58
N ILE A 38 -6.83 -6.34 -15.49
CA ILE A 38 -5.44 -6.01 -15.17
C ILE A 38 -5.23 -4.49 -15.09
N LEU A 39 -6.01 -3.68 -15.82
CA LEU A 39 -5.96 -2.22 -15.73
C LEU A 39 -6.58 -1.68 -14.43
N HIS A 40 -7.53 -2.42 -13.85
CA HIS A 40 -8.19 -2.09 -12.58
C HIS A 40 -7.46 -2.65 -11.35
N ASP A 41 -6.47 -3.51 -11.54
CA ASP A 41 -5.62 -4.02 -10.48
C ASP A 41 -4.38 -3.12 -10.29
N PRO A 42 -4.28 -2.32 -9.21
CA PRO A 42 -3.17 -1.40 -9.00
C PRO A 42 -1.81 -2.09 -8.91
N TRP A 43 -1.79 -3.36 -8.54
CA TRP A 43 -0.56 -4.14 -8.43
C TRP A 43 0.06 -4.43 -9.79
N PHE A 44 -0.77 -4.84 -10.76
CA PHE A 44 -0.31 -5.22 -12.09
C PHE A 44 -0.38 -4.09 -13.11
N ASN A 45 -1.18 -3.05 -12.85
CA ASN A 45 -1.40 -1.98 -13.82
C ASN A 45 -0.13 -1.15 -14.05
N LYS A 46 0.35 -1.14 -15.29
CA LYS A 46 1.48 -0.33 -15.75
C LYS A 46 1.04 0.90 -16.56
N GLY A 47 -0.27 1.10 -16.74
CA GLY A 47 -0.81 2.14 -17.60
C GLY A 47 -0.20 2.10 -19.01
N THR A 48 0.28 3.23 -19.52
CA THR A 48 0.90 3.30 -20.85
C THR A 48 2.26 2.60 -20.95
N ALA A 49 2.82 2.07 -19.85
CA ALA A 49 4.11 1.38 -19.83
C ALA A 49 4.02 -0.12 -20.14
N PHE A 50 2.83 -0.66 -20.36
CA PHE A 50 2.71 -1.97 -21.00
C PHE A 50 3.35 -1.93 -22.40
N SER A 51 4.34 -2.80 -22.62
CA SER A 51 4.95 -3.02 -23.93
C SER A 51 3.94 -3.54 -24.94
N MET A 52 4.21 -3.40 -26.24
CA MET A 52 3.30 -3.92 -27.27
C MET A 52 3.05 -5.42 -27.12
N THR A 53 4.09 -6.19 -26.77
CA THR A 53 3.97 -7.63 -26.51
C THR A 53 3.07 -7.94 -25.32
N GLU A 54 3.16 -7.18 -24.23
CA GLU A 54 2.25 -7.31 -23.09
C GLU A 54 0.82 -6.94 -23.49
N ARG A 55 0.64 -5.87 -24.27
CA ARG A 55 -0.67 -5.43 -24.72
C ARG A 55 -1.36 -6.47 -25.61
N ASP A 56 -0.62 -7.12 -26.49
CA ASP A 56 -1.15 -8.20 -27.33
C ASP A 56 -1.46 -9.46 -26.51
N ARG A 57 -0.63 -9.81 -25.52
CA ARG A 57 -0.81 -11.02 -24.69
C ARG A 57 -1.86 -10.89 -23.59
N LEU A 58 -2.12 -9.66 -23.15
CA LEU A 58 -3.03 -9.33 -22.05
C LEU A 58 -4.33 -8.68 -22.55
N ASP A 59 -4.60 -8.69 -23.87
CA ASP A 59 -5.82 -8.16 -24.47
C ASP A 59 -6.06 -6.67 -24.16
N LEU A 60 -5.00 -5.86 -24.23
CA LEU A 60 -5.01 -4.42 -23.93
C LEU A 60 -4.98 -3.53 -25.18
N ARG A 61 -4.76 -4.11 -26.36
CA ARG A 61 -4.69 -3.34 -27.60
C ARG A 61 -6.05 -2.70 -27.90
N GLY A 62 -6.06 -1.39 -28.13
CA GLY A 62 -7.29 -0.59 -28.26
C GLY A 62 -7.82 -0.02 -26.94
N LEU A 63 -7.37 -0.51 -25.78
CA LEU A 63 -7.75 0.00 -24.46
C LEU A 63 -6.80 1.08 -23.93
N LEU A 64 -5.62 1.22 -24.55
CA LEU A 64 -4.59 2.20 -24.19
C LEU A 64 -4.15 2.99 -25.43
N PRO A 65 -3.77 4.27 -25.28
CA PRO A 65 -3.19 5.06 -26.37
C PRO A 65 -2.00 4.32 -27.02
N PRO A 66 -1.78 4.45 -28.34
CA PRO A 66 -0.79 3.65 -29.07
C PRO A 66 0.66 3.89 -28.61
N ASN A 67 0.96 5.06 -28.05
CA ASN A 67 2.29 5.37 -27.52
C ASN A 67 2.60 4.54 -26.27
N VAL A 68 3.78 3.92 -26.23
CA VAL A 68 4.32 3.19 -25.08
C VAL A 68 5.30 4.12 -24.36
N MET A 69 5.04 4.42 -23.09
CA MET A 69 5.91 5.27 -22.28
C MET A 69 6.73 4.41 -21.32
N SER A 70 8.00 4.74 -21.10
CA SER A 70 8.78 4.05 -20.07
C SER A 70 8.26 4.39 -18.66
N SER A 71 8.62 3.57 -17.67
CA SER A 71 8.26 3.82 -16.27
C SER A 71 8.82 5.17 -15.79
N GLU A 72 10.01 5.52 -16.25
CA GLU A 72 10.71 6.77 -15.90
C GLU A 72 9.99 7.97 -16.50
N GLN A 73 9.57 7.88 -17.76
CA GLN A 73 8.79 8.94 -18.42
C GLN A 73 7.43 9.16 -17.75
N GLN A 74 6.77 8.08 -17.31
CA GLN A 74 5.53 8.21 -16.54
C GLN A 74 5.76 8.91 -15.20
N ILE A 75 6.84 8.57 -14.50
CA ILE A 75 7.22 9.20 -13.22
C ILE A 75 7.56 10.66 -13.43
N GLU A 76 8.38 11.01 -14.42
CA GLU A 76 8.71 12.39 -14.74
C GLU A 76 7.45 13.23 -15.02
N ARG A 77 6.56 12.74 -15.88
CA ARG A 77 5.27 13.41 -16.14
C ARG A 77 4.45 13.58 -14.87
N PHE A 78 4.34 12.52 -14.06
CA PHE A 78 3.60 12.60 -12.80
C PHE A 78 4.19 13.62 -11.83
N MET A 79 5.52 13.70 -11.73
CA MET A 79 6.20 14.67 -10.85
C MET A 79 5.99 16.11 -11.33
N VAL A 80 5.97 16.35 -12.64
CA VAL A 80 5.61 17.66 -13.22
C VAL A 80 4.17 18.03 -12.88
N ASP A 81 3.24 17.10 -13.09
CA ASP A 81 1.82 17.30 -12.78
C ASP A 81 1.60 17.53 -11.28
N LEU A 82 2.27 16.76 -10.42
CA LEU A 82 2.23 16.93 -8.97
C LEU A 82 2.68 18.32 -8.56
N LYS A 83 3.85 18.79 -9.02
CA LYS A 83 4.36 20.14 -8.75
C LYS A 83 3.39 21.23 -9.24
N ARG A 84 2.77 21.05 -10.41
CA ARG A 84 1.77 21.99 -10.92
C ARG A 84 0.53 22.02 -10.03
N LEU A 85 0.04 20.86 -9.62
CA LEU A 85 -1.13 20.74 -8.75
C LEU A 85 -0.85 21.29 -7.36
N GLU A 86 0.36 21.18 -6.82
CA GLU A 86 0.74 21.82 -5.56
C GLU A 86 0.59 23.34 -5.58
N VAL A 87 0.89 23.97 -6.71
CA VAL A 87 0.72 25.42 -6.89
C VAL A 87 -0.76 25.80 -6.97
N GLN A 88 -1.59 24.91 -7.50
CA GLN A 88 -3.00 25.18 -7.81
C GLN A 88 -3.99 24.67 -6.75
N ALA A 89 -3.61 23.70 -5.92
CA ALA A 89 -4.51 22.97 -5.01
C ALA A 89 -4.82 23.72 -3.71
N ARG A 90 -5.04 25.03 -3.80
CA ARG A 90 -5.71 25.81 -2.77
C ARG A 90 -7.21 25.74 -3.02
N ASP A 91 -7.87 24.73 -2.49
CA ASP A 91 -9.35 24.63 -2.56
C ASP A 91 -10.06 25.52 -1.51
N GLY A 92 -9.30 26.34 -0.76
CA GLY A 92 -9.84 27.35 0.16
C GLY A 92 -8.78 27.89 1.12
N PRO A 93 -9.15 28.76 2.07
CA PRO A 93 -8.24 29.27 3.11
C PRO A 93 -7.73 28.19 4.07
N SER A 94 -8.38 27.01 4.09
CA SER A 94 -8.26 26.03 5.17
C SER A 94 -7.79 24.64 4.76
N ASP A 95 -7.72 24.29 3.46
CA ASP A 95 -7.20 22.97 3.05
C ASP A 95 -5.67 23.05 2.93
N PRO A 96 -4.89 22.40 3.82
CA PRO A 96 -3.44 22.50 3.77
C PRO A 96 -2.92 21.84 2.50
N ASN A 97 -1.91 22.44 1.86
CA ASN A 97 -1.21 21.88 0.69
C ASN A 97 -0.84 20.39 0.88
N ALA A 98 -0.52 19.99 2.11
CA ALA A 98 -0.21 18.61 2.45
C ALA A 98 -1.36 17.62 2.18
N LEU A 99 -2.62 17.99 2.45
CA LEU A 99 -3.77 17.11 2.21
C LEU A 99 -4.05 16.96 0.71
N ALA A 100 -3.87 18.04 -0.07
CA ALA A 100 -3.94 17.98 -1.52
C ALA A 100 -2.87 17.04 -2.11
N LYS A 101 -1.60 17.19 -1.69
CA LYS A 101 -0.52 16.26 -2.07
C LYS A 101 -0.88 14.83 -1.72
N TRP A 102 -1.38 14.58 -0.50
CA TRP A 102 -1.82 13.26 -0.07
C TRP A 102 -2.91 12.69 -0.97
N ARG A 103 -3.94 13.47 -1.35
CA ARG A 103 -4.99 13.01 -2.27
C ARG A 103 -4.43 12.57 -3.63
N ILE A 104 -3.45 13.31 -4.16
CA ILE A 104 -2.82 12.99 -5.46
C ILE A 104 -1.99 11.71 -5.35
N LEU A 105 -1.18 11.58 -4.30
CA LEU A 105 -0.40 10.37 -4.04
C LEU A 105 -1.32 9.15 -3.81
N ASN A 106 -2.39 9.29 -3.04
CA ASN A 106 -3.36 8.22 -2.81
C ASN A 106 -4.07 7.80 -4.10
N ARG A 107 -4.41 8.73 -5.00
CA ARG A 107 -4.94 8.40 -6.34
C ARG A 107 -3.93 7.63 -7.20
N LEU A 108 -2.63 7.93 -7.07
CA LEU A 108 -1.59 7.16 -7.74
C LEU A 108 -1.53 5.75 -7.14
N HIS A 109 -1.54 5.64 -5.81
CA HIS A 109 -1.55 4.38 -5.09
C HIS A 109 -2.75 3.50 -5.49
N ASP A 110 -3.94 4.08 -5.67
CA ASP A 110 -5.17 3.39 -6.07
C ASP A 110 -5.17 2.93 -7.55
N ARG A 111 -4.22 3.40 -8.37
CA ARG A 111 -4.18 3.10 -9.81
C ARG A 111 -2.96 2.27 -10.21
N ASN A 112 -1.80 2.56 -9.64
CA ASN A 112 -0.53 1.93 -9.97
C ASN A 112 0.38 1.96 -8.73
N GLU A 113 0.34 0.87 -7.99
CA GLU A 113 1.04 0.68 -6.72
C GLU A 113 2.56 0.60 -6.92
N THR A 114 3.02 -0.03 -8.00
CA THR A 114 4.44 -0.07 -8.35
C THR A 114 5.00 1.33 -8.56
N MET A 115 4.30 2.18 -9.32
CA MET A 115 4.71 3.56 -9.56
C MET A 115 4.62 4.42 -8.30
N TYR A 116 3.60 4.22 -7.48
CA TYR A 116 3.47 4.88 -6.17
C TYR A 116 4.70 4.65 -5.30
N TYR A 117 5.09 3.38 -5.10
CA TYR A 117 6.27 3.07 -4.30
C TYR A 117 7.57 3.55 -4.95
N LYS A 118 7.71 3.49 -6.27
CA LYS A 118 8.88 4.08 -6.96
C LYS A 118 9.02 5.58 -6.68
N VAL A 119 7.92 6.34 -6.75
CA VAL A 119 7.91 7.78 -6.45
C VAL A 119 8.24 8.03 -4.98
N LEU A 120 7.62 7.26 -4.08
CA LEU A 120 7.81 7.41 -2.64
C LEU A 120 9.25 7.07 -2.21
N ILE A 121 9.83 5.99 -2.72
CA ILE A 121 11.21 5.58 -2.44
C ILE A 121 12.21 6.62 -2.97
N ALA A 122 12.02 7.09 -4.20
CA ALA A 122 12.93 8.06 -4.81
C ALA A 122 12.92 9.44 -4.13
N ASN A 123 11.83 9.78 -3.42
CA ASN A 123 11.63 11.10 -2.81
C ASN A 123 11.15 10.98 -1.36
N ILE A 124 11.66 9.99 -0.61
CA ILE A 124 11.13 9.61 0.70
C ILE A 124 11.19 10.74 1.72
N GLU A 125 12.24 11.56 1.68
CA GLU A 125 12.40 12.72 2.56
C GLU A 125 11.26 13.74 2.39
N GLU A 126 10.83 13.97 1.16
CA GLU A 126 9.75 14.92 0.85
C GLU A 126 8.37 14.33 1.10
N TYR A 127 8.15 13.06 0.75
CA TYR A 127 6.80 12.46 0.74
C TYR A 127 6.46 11.63 1.97
N ALA A 128 7.43 11.18 2.78
CA ALA A 128 7.12 10.50 4.04
C ALA A 128 6.25 11.37 4.98
N PRO A 129 6.50 12.70 5.15
CA PRO A 129 5.63 13.55 5.96
C PRO A 129 4.21 13.76 5.38
N ILE A 130 4.02 13.46 4.09
CA ILE A 130 2.73 13.56 3.40
C ILE A 130 1.91 12.29 3.57
N VAL A 131 2.52 11.11 3.40
CA VAL A 131 1.84 9.81 3.54
C VAL A 131 1.75 9.35 5.01
N TYR A 132 2.56 9.95 5.88
CA TYR A 132 2.58 9.69 7.32
C TYR A 132 2.49 11.01 8.13
N THR A 133 3.12 11.08 9.31
CA THR A 133 3.02 12.23 10.21
C THR A 133 3.74 13.46 9.67
N PRO A 134 3.15 14.67 9.77
CA PRO A 134 1.91 14.99 10.50
C PRO A 134 0.62 14.85 9.67
N THR A 135 0.71 14.78 8.34
CA THR A 135 -0.43 14.87 7.41
C THR A 135 -1.47 13.76 7.63
N VAL A 136 -1.01 12.55 7.94
CA VAL A 136 -1.89 11.40 8.22
C VAL A 136 -2.86 11.67 9.37
N GLY A 137 -2.50 12.52 10.33
CA GLY A 137 -3.40 12.92 11.41
C GLY A 137 -4.63 13.67 10.88
N LEU A 138 -4.40 14.62 9.97
CA LEU A 138 -5.46 15.37 9.29
C LEU A 138 -6.30 14.45 8.37
N VAL A 139 -5.64 13.51 7.71
CA VAL A 139 -6.32 12.46 6.92
C VAL A 139 -7.24 11.64 7.82
N CYS A 140 -6.79 11.21 8.99
CA CYS A 140 -7.62 10.46 9.94
C CYS A 140 -8.80 11.29 10.46
N GLN A 141 -8.62 12.59 10.70
CA GLN A 141 -9.73 13.45 11.13
C GLN A 141 -10.82 13.61 10.05
N ASN A 142 -10.46 13.46 8.78
CA ASN A 142 -11.36 13.65 7.63
C ASN A 142 -11.59 12.36 6.82
N TYR A 143 -11.25 11.20 7.39
CA TYR A 143 -11.09 9.96 6.60
C TYR A 143 -12.39 9.55 5.91
N SER A 144 -13.53 9.70 6.59
CA SER A 144 -14.86 9.40 6.04
C SER A 144 -15.16 10.18 4.74
N GLY A 145 -14.85 11.48 4.69
CA GLY A 145 -15.03 12.32 3.50
C GLY A 145 -13.97 12.09 2.41
N LEU A 146 -12.82 11.53 2.78
CA LEU A 146 -11.72 11.22 1.87
C LEU A 146 -11.78 9.78 1.32
N PHE A 147 -12.65 8.94 1.86
CA PHE A 147 -12.77 7.54 1.49
C PHE A 147 -13.12 7.37 0.01
N ARG A 148 -12.34 6.57 -0.73
CA ARG A 148 -12.54 6.30 -2.16
C ARG A 148 -12.46 4.81 -2.49
N ARG A 149 -11.38 4.16 -2.05
CA ARG A 149 -11.14 2.74 -2.23
C ARG A 149 -10.80 2.12 -0.86
N PRO A 150 -11.39 0.99 -0.47
CA PRO A 150 -11.06 0.34 0.79
C PRO A 150 -9.61 -0.16 0.75
N ARG A 151 -8.89 0.04 1.86
CA ARG A 151 -7.53 -0.47 2.08
C ARG A 151 -7.43 -1.03 3.48
N GLY A 152 -6.97 -2.27 3.59
CA GLY A 152 -6.99 -3.03 4.83
C GLY A 152 -8.33 -3.72 5.10
N MET A 153 -8.44 -4.32 6.28
CA MET A 153 -9.62 -5.02 6.75
C MET A 153 -10.20 -4.30 7.97
N TYR A 154 -11.52 -4.38 8.12
CA TYR A 154 -12.25 -3.76 9.22
C TYR A 154 -12.96 -4.85 10.02
N PHE A 155 -12.86 -4.78 11.34
CA PHE A 155 -13.52 -5.70 12.27
C PHE A 155 -14.23 -4.88 13.34
N SER A 156 -15.46 -5.25 13.62
CA SER A 156 -16.32 -4.68 14.67
C SER A 156 -16.42 -5.63 15.85
N ALA A 157 -16.81 -5.11 17.02
CA ALA A 157 -17.19 -5.95 18.15
C ALA A 157 -18.39 -6.86 17.84
N GLU A 158 -19.22 -6.47 16.87
CA GLU A 158 -20.36 -7.25 16.37
C GLU A 158 -19.91 -8.51 15.61
N ASP A 159 -18.69 -8.55 15.08
CA ASP A 159 -18.15 -9.70 14.35
C ASP A 159 -17.61 -10.80 15.29
N ARG A 160 -17.85 -10.67 16.60
CA ARG A 160 -17.35 -11.61 17.61
C ARG A 160 -17.88 -13.03 17.34
N GLY A 161 -16.97 -13.94 17.04
CA GLY A 161 -17.28 -15.32 16.65
C GLY A 161 -17.05 -15.60 15.17
N GLU A 162 -17.13 -14.56 14.33
CA GLU A 162 -17.00 -14.65 12.87
C GLU A 162 -15.69 -14.06 12.33
N MET A 163 -14.91 -13.33 13.14
CA MET A 163 -13.65 -12.69 12.69
C MET A 163 -12.70 -13.66 11.96
N MET A 164 -12.63 -14.92 12.38
CA MET A 164 -11.78 -15.92 11.72
C MET A 164 -12.22 -16.25 10.29
N SER A 165 -13.53 -16.27 10.03
CA SER A 165 -14.05 -16.53 8.67
C SER A 165 -13.82 -15.30 7.77
N MET A 166 -13.94 -14.10 8.34
CA MET A 166 -13.70 -12.84 7.61
C MET A 166 -12.27 -12.70 7.09
N VAL A 167 -11.26 -13.24 7.80
CA VAL A 167 -9.85 -13.19 7.36
C VAL A 167 -9.67 -13.82 5.97
N TYR A 168 -10.45 -14.84 5.61
CA TYR A 168 -10.40 -15.47 4.30
C TYR A 168 -10.89 -14.59 3.14
N ASN A 169 -11.50 -13.42 3.43
CA ASN A 169 -11.85 -12.44 2.41
C ASN A 169 -10.64 -11.61 1.94
N TRP A 170 -9.51 -11.67 2.66
CA TRP A 170 -8.29 -11.01 2.22
C TRP A 170 -7.72 -11.74 0.99
N PRO A 171 -7.36 -11.03 -0.09
CA PRO A 171 -6.98 -11.67 -1.35
C PRO A 171 -5.59 -12.31 -1.33
N ALA A 172 -4.77 -12.10 -0.29
CA ALA A 172 -3.43 -12.65 -0.19
C ALA A 172 -3.38 -13.83 0.79
N ASP A 173 -2.91 -14.99 0.32
CA ASP A 173 -2.81 -16.21 1.14
C ASP A 173 -1.65 -16.15 2.17
N GLN A 174 -0.62 -15.36 1.89
CA GLN A 174 0.57 -15.25 2.73
C GLN A 174 0.75 -13.83 3.25
N VAL A 175 0.40 -13.63 4.52
CA VAL A 175 0.61 -12.37 5.24
C VAL A 175 1.74 -12.55 6.25
N ASP A 176 2.78 -11.74 6.09
CA ASP A 176 3.95 -11.64 6.96
C ASP A 176 3.81 -10.50 7.98
N MET A 177 3.08 -9.43 7.66
CA MET A 177 2.96 -8.25 8.51
C MET A 177 1.53 -7.72 8.63
N ILE A 178 1.12 -7.44 9.87
CA ILE A 178 -0.16 -6.80 10.17
C ILE A 178 0.11 -5.58 11.05
N VAL A 179 -0.43 -4.44 10.64
CA VAL A 179 -0.51 -3.24 11.49
C VAL A 179 -1.98 -3.04 11.86
N VAL A 180 -2.29 -3.16 13.15
CA VAL A 180 -3.65 -3.06 13.67
C VAL A 180 -3.78 -1.83 14.57
N THR A 181 -4.95 -1.19 14.52
CA THR A 181 -5.32 -0.07 15.38
C THR A 181 -6.81 -0.18 15.70
N ASP A 182 -7.18 0.12 16.94
CA ASP A 182 -8.57 0.28 17.37
C ASP A 182 -9.06 1.74 17.20
N GLY A 183 -8.15 2.66 16.91
CA GLY A 183 -8.47 4.08 16.70
C GLY A 183 -8.63 4.91 17.97
N SER A 184 -8.51 4.30 19.16
CA SER A 184 -8.82 4.95 20.44
C SER A 184 -7.82 6.05 20.83
N ARG A 185 -6.60 6.00 20.28
CA ARG A 185 -5.55 7.01 20.49
C ARG A 185 -4.72 7.25 19.25
N ILE A 186 -5.23 8.10 18.36
CA ILE A 186 -4.51 8.52 17.15
C ILE A 186 -3.61 9.71 17.47
N LEU A 187 -2.31 9.43 17.63
CA LEU A 187 -1.28 10.44 17.92
C LEU A 187 -1.66 11.28 19.15
N GLY A 188 -1.71 12.61 19.01
CA GLY A 188 -2.23 13.55 20.01
C GLY A 188 -3.67 14.02 19.72
N LEU A 189 -4.37 13.39 18.78
CA LEU A 189 -5.70 13.81 18.31
C LEU A 189 -6.85 13.15 19.08
N GLY A 190 -6.54 12.18 19.95
CA GLY A 190 -7.53 11.45 20.75
C GLY A 190 -8.14 10.28 19.98
N ASP A 191 -9.39 9.98 20.30
CA ASP A 191 -10.15 8.88 19.70
C ASP A 191 -10.76 9.32 18.37
N LEU A 192 -10.38 8.62 17.29
CA LEU A 192 -10.96 8.81 15.95
C LEU A 192 -11.67 7.54 15.46
N GLY A 193 -11.75 6.50 16.28
CA GLY A 193 -12.34 5.19 15.95
C GLY A 193 -11.85 4.65 14.61
N VAL A 194 -12.79 4.17 13.78
CA VAL A 194 -12.50 3.57 12.47
C VAL A 194 -11.69 4.48 11.52
N GLN A 195 -11.80 5.81 11.67
CA GLN A 195 -11.07 6.76 10.85
C GLN A 195 -9.56 6.73 11.11
N GLY A 196 -9.15 6.17 12.25
CA GLY A 196 -7.76 5.94 12.63
C GLY A 196 -7.01 4.94 11.75
N ILE A 197 -7.70 4.21 10.85
CA ILE A 197 -7.07 3.24 9.94
C ILE A 197 -5.99 3.87 9.04
N GLY A 198 -6.06 5.18 8.78
CA GLY A 198 -5.03 5.90 8.03
C GLY A 198 -3.62 5.74 8.63
N ILE A 199 -3.51 5.57 9.95
CA ILE A 199 -2.22 5.29 10.61
C ILE A 199 -1.68 3.92 10.22
N ALA A 200 -2.52 2.88 10.19
CA ALA A 200 -2.09 1.54 9.84
C ALA A 200 -1.63 1.47 8.37
N ILE A 201 -2.41 2.07 7.47
CA ILE A 201 -2.07 2.18 6.04
C ILE A 201 -0.75 2.93 5.85
N GLY A 202 -0.61 4.12 6.44
CA GLY A 202 0.62 4.92 6.31
C GLY A 202 1.86 4.24 6.90
N LYS A 203 1.72 3.46 7.98
CA LYS A 203 2.82 2.66 8.53
C LYS A 203 3.27 1.56 7.56
N LEU A 204 2.32 0.84 6.95
CA LEU A 204 2.62 -0.17 5.95
C LEU A 204 3.32 0.45 4.72
N ASP A 205 2.86 1.60 4.25
CA ASP A 205 3.51 2.32 3.15
C ASP A 205 4.99 2.62 3.46
N LEU A 206 5.29 3.04 4.70
CA LEU A 206 6.67 3.27 5.15
C LEU A 206 7.47 1.97 5.29
N TYR A 207 6.86 0.87 5.72
CA TYR A 207 7.54 -0.43 5.77
C TYR A 207 7.92 -0.92 4.36
N VAL A 208 7.04 -0.74 3.39
CA VAL A 208 7.33 -1.08 1.99
C VAL A 208 8.43 -0.16 1.44
N ALA A 209 8.27 1.16 1.58
CA ALA A 209 9.19 2.11 0.98
C ALA A 209 10.58 2.16 1.66
N ALA A 210 10.63 2.10 2.99
CA ALA A 210 11.88 2.27 3.74
C ALA A 210 12.56 0.94 4.10
N ALA A 211 11.81 -0.14 4.30
CA ALA A 211 12.36 -1.45 4.68
C ALA A 211 12.33 -2.49 3.56
N GLY A 212 11.75 -2.18 2.40
CA GLY A 212 11.71 -3.08 1.25
C GLY A 212 10.83 -4.31 1.46
N ILE A 213 9.82 -4.19 2.32
CA ILE A 213 8.81 -5.24 2.52
C ILE A 213 7.89 -5.27 1.30
N ASN A 214 7.52 -6.47 0.86
CA ASN A 214 6.64 -6.68 -0.27
C ASN A 214 5.22 -6.30 0.15
N PRO A 215 4.55 -5.34 -0.51
CA PRO A 215 3.20 -4.91 -0.14
C PRO A 215 2.14 -6.02 -0.26
N GLN A 216 2.44 -7.14 -0.91
CA GLN A 216 1.57 -8.32 -0.94
C GLN A 216 1.71 -9.24 0.28
N ARG A 217 2.65 -8.97 1.19
CA ARG A 217 2.95 -9.80 2.36
C ARG A 217 2.80 -9.00 3.65
#